data_AF-A0A954VES1-F1
#
_entry.id   AF-A0A954VES1-F1
#
_cell.length_a   1.000
_cell.length_b   1.000
_cell.length_c   1.000
_cell.angle_alpha   90.00
_cell.angle_beta   90.00
_cell.angle_gamma   90.00
#
_symmetry.space_group_name_H-M   'P 1'
#
loop_
_entity.id
_entity.type
_entity.pdbx_description
1 polymer ?
#
loop_
_entity_poly.entity_id
_entity_poly.type
_entity_poly.pdbx_seq_one_letter_code
_entity_poly.pdbx_strand_id
1 'polypeptide(L)'
;MLRSSELNFTRDTDSSNLTGAAIFVATREDVTMPFDTATRLPDAVNGPARTIATSMPSILPDGLTLFFSSERPGGCGDEELWTSTRLSKDSPWREAVHLGPEINTPDIELSPSISFDGSTFFFGRSQLVSPSTPGEVIAGSGQIWTMSARPVPEPSSMLLAVMTVSMLTMRCRINVSLGASRSGECN
;
A
#
# COMPACT_ATOMS: atom_id res chain seq x y z
N MET A 1 -23.12 6.73 20.22
CA MET A 1 -21.73 6.28 20.43
C MET A 1 -20.83 7.29 19.74
N LEU A 2 -19.89 7.89 20.46
CA LEU A 2 -18.89 8.78 19.86
C LEU A 2 -18.00 7.94 18.95
N ARG A 3 -17.82 8.37 17.70
CA ARG A 3 -16.98 7.66 16.73
C ARG A 3 -15.54 8.04 17.00
N SER A 4 -14.77 7.14 17.60
CA SER A 4 -13.33 7.35 17.75
C SER A 4 -12.68 7.56 16.37
N SER A 5 -11.81 8.56 16.31
CA SER A 5 -10.97 8.83 15.14
C SER A 5 -9.61 8.18 15.34
N GLU A 6 -9.08 7.56 14.28
CA GLU A 6 -7.77 6.93 14.27
C GLU A 6 -6.83 7.71 13.36
N LEU A 7 -5.59 7.88 13.79
CA LEU A 7 -4.48 8.37 12.99
C LEU A 7 -3.46 7.25 12.85
N ASN A 8 -3.27 6.76 11.62
CA ASN A 8 -2.26 5.77 11.29
C ASN A 8 -1.07 6.47 10.66
N PHE A 9 0.14 6.20 11.14
CA PHE A 9 1.34 6.87 10.68
C PHE A 9 2.58 6.00 10.91
N THR A 10 3.62 6.25 10.14
CA THR A 10 4.90 5.54 10.25
C THR A 10 5.79 6.21 11.28
N ARG A 11 6.46 5.40 12.11
CA ARG A 11 7.62 5.84 12.88
C ARG A 11 8.81 4.97 12.49
N ASP A 12 9.96 5.60 12.36
CA ASP A 12 11.22 4.87 12.34
C ASP A 12 11.47 4.34 13.75
N THR A 13 11.72 3.03 13.88
CA THR A 13 12.00 2.43 15.19
C THR A 13 13.49 2.30 15.48
N ASP A 14 14.38 2.59 14.51
CA ASP A 14 15.83 2.61 14.71
C ASP A 14 16.47 3.74 13.87
N SER A 15 16.92 4.82 14.52
CA SER A 15 17.45 6.04 13.88
C SER A 15 18.74 5.87 13.05
N SER A 16 19.21 4.64 12.83
CA SER A 16 20.48 4.32 12.17
C SER A 16 20.36 3.41 10.95
N ASN A 17 19.17 2.89 10.63
CA ASN A 17 18.92 2.15 9.39
C ASN A 17 17.41 1.97 9.18
N LEU A 18 16.93 2.26 7.97
CA LEU A 18 15.51 2.20 7.57
C LEU A 18 14.82 0.82 7.77
N THR A 19 15.56 -0.21 8.19
CA THR A 19 15.09 -1.57 8.49
C THR A 19 14.13 -1.66 9.68
N GLY A 20 13.81 -0.53 10.33
CA GLY A 20 12.97 -0.46 11.53
C GLY A 20 11.61 0.23 11.36
N ALA A 21 11.20 0.68 10.18
CA ALA A 21 9.93 1.41 10.07
C ALA A 21 8.72 0.55 10.48
N ALA A 22 7.81 1.11 11.29
CA ALA A 22 6.56 0.45 11.65
C ALA A 22 5.39 1.43 11.69
N ILE A 23 4.18 0.90 11.46
CA ILE A 23 2.93 1.65 11.56
C ILE A 23 2.46 1.70 13.01
N PHE A 24 2.14 2.90 13.46
CA PHE A 24 1.52 3.20 14.74
C PHE A 24 0.12 3.75 14.52
N VAL A 25 -0.75 3.52 15.50
CA VAL A 25 -2.09 4.09 15.58
C VAL A 25 -2.21 4.95 16.83
N ALA A 26 -2.79 6.13 16.69
CA ALA A 26 -3.24 6.95 17.81
C ALA A 26 -4.74 7.22 17.67
N THR A 27 -5.47 7.16 18.78
CA THR A 27 -6.92 7.39 18.81
C THR A 27 -7.25 8.72 19.44
N ARG A 28 -8.45 9.23 19.17
CA ARG A 28 -9.08 10.29 19.94
C ARG A 28 -10.59 10.09 19.92
N GLU A 29 -11.24 10.53 20.99
CA GLU A 29 -12.70 10.42 21.12
C GLU A 29 -13.45 11.34 20.14
N ASP A 30 -12.93 12.55 19.94
CA ASP A 30 -13.52 13.57 19.07
C ASP A 30 -12.44 14.35 18.32
N VAL A 31 -12.84 14.98 17.20
CA VAL A 31 -11.93 15.75 16.34
C VAL A 31 -11.31 16.99 17.00
N THR A 32 -11.89 17.46 18.11
CA THR A 32 -11.39 18.59 18.90
C THR A 32 -10.41 18.18 20.00
N MET A 33 -10.32 16.89 20.32
CA MET A 33 -9.42 16.36 21.36
C MET A 33 -8.02 16.06 20.80
N PRO A 34 -6.98 16.11 21.65
CA PRO A 34 -5.67 15.59 21.29
C PRO A 34 -5.73 14.08 21.06
N PHE A 35 -4.75 13.56 20.31
CA PHE A 35 -4.56 12.12 20.17
C PHE A 35 -3.96 11.51 21.44
N ASP A 36 -4.42 10.30 21.76
CA ASP A 36 -3.87 9.45 22.80
C ASP A 36 -2.44 9.01 22.48
N THR A 37 -1.81 8.32 23.44
CA THR A 37 -0.51 7.72 23.23
C THR A 37 -0.57 6.73 22.07
N ALA A 38 0.24 6.95 21.04
CA ALA A 38 0.26 6.07 19.89
C ALA A 38 0.84 4.69 20.24
N THR A 39 0.18 3.65 19.74
CA THR A 39 0.56 2.26 19.93
C THR A 39 1.03 1.67 18.61
N ARG A 40 2.03 0.78 18.65
CA ARG A 40 2.48 0.06 17.44
C ARG A 40 1.37 -0.90 17.03
N LEU A 41 1.01 -0.91 15.74
CA LEU A 41 0.10 -1.92 15.22
C LEU A 41 0.70 -3.34 15.38
N PRO A 42 -0.15 -4.39 15.49
CA PRO A 42 0.31 -5.75 15.74
C PRO A 42 1.20 -6.27 14.62
N ASP A 43 1.92 -7.36 14.89
CA ASP A 43 2.82 -8.02 13.92
C ASP A 43 2.06 -8.54 12.69
N ALA A 44 0.76 -8.81 12.83
CA ALA A 44 -0.10 -9.09 11.69
C ALA A 44 -0.03 -7.98 10.61
N VAL A 45 0.17 -6.72 11.01
CA VAL A 45 0.35 -5.57 10.11
C VAL A 45 1.83 -5.23 9.89
N ASN A 46 2.64 -5.19 10.95
CA ASN A 46 4.03 -4.70 10.85
C ASN A 46 5.11 -5.77 10.69
N GLY A 47 4.76 -7.05 10.83
CA GLY A 47 5.69 -8.14 10.99
C GLY A 47 6.39 -8.11 12.35
N PRO A 48 7.25 -9.11 12.64
CA PRO A 48 8.08 -9.11 13.83
C PRO A 48 8.92 -7.83 13.91
N ALA A 49 8.95 -7.20 15.09
CA ALA A 49 9.65 -5.95 15.30
C ALA A 49 11.13 -6.04 14.86
N ARG A 50 11.64 -4.95 14.25
CA ARG A 50 13.04 -4.80 13.78
C ARG A 50 13.50 -5.83 12.74
N THR A 51 12.58 -6.59 12.16
CA THR A 51 12.92 -7.58 11.13
C THR A 51 12.38 -7.16 9.76
N ILE A 52 11.31 -6.37 9.74
CA ILE A 52 10.58 -5.99 8.55
C ILE A 52 10.23 -4.51 8.65
N ALA A 53 10.56 -3.74 7.61
CA ALA A 53 10.08 -2.37 7.48
C ALA A 53 8.65 -2.36 6.91
N THR A 54 7.77 -1.60 7.55
CA THR A 54 6.40 -1.37 7.12
C THR A 54 6.06 0.11 7.23
N SER A 55 5.60 0.71 6.14
CA SER A 55 5.52 2.17 6.01
C SER A 55 4.29 2.63 5.23
N MET A 56 4.06 3.94 5.22
CA MET A 56 3.09 4.62 4.35
C MET A 56 1.65 4.06 4.42
N PRO A 57 1.02 4.06 5.62
CA PRO A 57 -0.34 3.53 5.77
C PRO A 57 -1.39 4.38 5.04
N SER A 58 -2.34 3.69 4.41
CA SER A 58 -3.57 4.27 3.86
C SER A 58 -4.76 3.41 4.25
N ILE A 59 -5.76 4.00 4.91
CA ILE A 59 -6.89 3.26 5.47
C ILE A 59 -8.20 3.72 4.83
N LEU A 60 -9.11 2.79 4.57
CA LEU A 60 -10.48 3.13 4.17
C LEU A 60 -11.22 3.90 5.27
N PRO A 61 -12.23 4.74 4.94
CA PRO A 61 -12.94 5.54 5.93
C PRO A 61 -13.72 4.73 6.98
N ASP A 62 -14.09 3.49 6.65
CA ASP A 62 -14.70 2.55 7.61
C ASP A 62 -13.70 2.10 8.69
N GLY A 63 -12.40 2.27 8.44
CA GLY A 63 -11.30 1.83 9.28
C GLY A 63 -11.04 0.32 9.21
N LEU A 64 -11.63 -0.41 8.26
CA LEU A 64 -11.60 -1.88 8.26
C LEU A 64 -10.56 -2.49 7.33
N THR A 65 -10.06 -1.70 6.37
CA THR A 65 -9.03 -2.13 5.42
C THR A 65 -7.88 -1.12 5.42
N LEU A 66 -6.67 -1.63 5.64
CA LEU A 66 -5.43 -0.87 5.66
C LEU A 66 -4.53 -1.36 4.52
N PHE A 67 -4.02 -0.42 3.73
CA PHE A 67 -3.00 -0.62 2.71
C PHE A 67 -1.70 0.02 3.17
N PHE A 68 -0.56 -0.57 2.83
CA PHE A 68 0.75 -0.06 3.24
C PHE A 68 1.85 -0.64 2.36
N SER A 69 3.03 -0.03 2.43
CA SER A 69 4.25 -0.54 1.82
C SER A 69 4.99 -1.44 2.81
N SER A 70 5.61 -2.52 2.35
CA SER A 70 6.39 -3.40 3.22
C SER A 70 7.48 -4.17 2.49
N GLU A 71 8.60 -4.39 3.17
CA GLU A 71 9.74 -5.21 2.74
C GLU A 71 9.58 -6.69 3.19
N ARG A 72 8.33 -7.16 3.30
CA ARG A 72 8.03 -8.53 3.72
C ARG A 72 8.59 -9.52 2.69
N PRO A 73 9.18 -10.65 3.13
CA PRO A 73 9.62 -11.68 2.20
C PRO A 73 8.41 -12.31 1.48
N GLY A 74 8.59 -12.65 0.21
CA GLY A 74 7.62 -13.41 -0.58
C GLY A 74 7.03 -12.71 -1.80
N GLY A 75 7.45 -11.48 -2.11
CA GLY A 75 7.10 -10.85 -3.39
C GLY A 75 8.24 -10.72 -4.38
N CYS A 76 8.03 -9.85 -5.36
CA CYS A 76 8.79 -9.65 -6.58
C CYS A 76 9.84 -8.53 -6.51
N GLY A 77 9.72 -7.59 -5.57
CA GLY A 77 10.59 -6.42 -5.40
C GLY A 77 11.08 -6.19 -3.96
N ASP A 78 11.83 -5.11 -3.74
CA ASP A 78 12.41 -4.76 -2.42
C ASP A 78 11.36 -4.18 -1.45
N GLU A 79 10.45 -3.33 -1.93
CA GLU A 79 9.31 -2.79 -1.16
C GLU A 79 8.04 -2.80 -2.02
N GLU A 80 6.97 -3.37 -1.47
CA GLU A 80 5.76 -3.71 -2.21
C GLU A 80 4.50 -3.32 -1.44
N LEU A 81 3.34 -3.36 -2.10
CA LEU A 81 2.06 -3.04 -1.47
C LEU A 81 1.37 -4.27 -0.86
N TRP A 82 0.96 -4.11 0.39
CA TRP A 82 0.28 -5.12 1.20
C TRP A 82 -1.02 -4.55 1.76
N THR A 83 -1.95 -5.45 2.11
CA THR A 83 -3.20 -5.09 2.77
C THR A 83 -3.48 -5.95 4.00
N SER A 84 -4.11 -5.37 5.00
CA SER A 84 -4.66 -6.09 6.16
C SER A 84 -6.09 -5.63 6.42
N THR A 85 -6.93 -6.56 6.90
CA THR A 85 -8.35 -6.30 7.19
C THR A 85 -8.73 -6.69 8.61
N ARG A 86 -9.75 -6.05 9.16
CA ARG A 86 -10.39 -6.41 10.44
C ARG A 86 -11.91 -6.39 10.32
N LEU A 87 -12.60 -7.17 11.14
CA LEU A 87 -14.07 -7.31 11.10
C LEU A 87 -14.81 -6.08 11.66
N SER A 88 -14.20 -5.39 12.61
CA SER A 88 -14.68 -4.16 13.24
C SER A 88 -13.48 -3.37 13.75
N LYS A 89 -13.68 -2.11 14.17
CA LYS A 89 -12.58 -1.30 14.73
C LYS A 89 -11.96 -1.89 16.00
N ASP A 90 -12.73 -2.66 16.76
CA ASP A 90 -12.27 -3.36 17.97
C ASP A 90 -11.74 -4.78 17.69
N SER A 91 -11.89 -5.27 16.46
CA SER A 91 -11.37 -6.58 16.07
C SER A 91 -9.87 -6.50 15.79
N PRO A 92 -9.12 -7.59 16.06
CA PRO A 92 -7.72 -7.65 15.67
C PRO A 92 -7.58 -7.55 14.14
N TRP A 93 -6.49 -6.94 13.70
CA TRP A 93 -6.04 -7.02 12.32
C TRP A 93 -5.69 -8.45 11.95
N ARG A 94 -6.03 -8.84 10.72
CA ARG A 94 -5.61 -10.11 10.12
C ARG A 94 -4.19 -10.00 9.59
N GLU A 95 -3.55 -11.15 9.35
CA GLU A 95 -2.26 -11.20 8.69
C GLU A 95 -2.29 -10.45 7.35
N ALA A 96 -1.22 -9.69 7.11
CA ALA A 96 -1.03 -8.94 5.88
C ALA A 96 -1.00 -9.87 4.67
N VAL A 97 -1.66 -9.44 3.58
CA VAL A 97 -1.72 -10.14 2.31
C VAL A 97 -1.10 -9.28 1.23
N HIS A 98 -0.24 -9.89 0.41
CA HIS A 98 0.39 -9.27 -0.75
C HIS A 98 -0.67 -8.96 -1.83
N LEU A 99 -0.63 -7.76 -2.44
CA LEU A 99 -1.65 -7.33 -3.42
C LEU A 99 -1.58 -8.02 -4.79
N GLY A 100 -0.56 -8.85 -5.02
CA GLY A 100 -0.44 -9.69 -6.20
C GLY A 100 0.22 -8.98 -7.40
N PRO A 101 0.55 -9.74 -8.46
CA PRO A 101 1.40 -9.29 -9.57
C PRO A 101 0.71 -8.31 -10.54
N GLU A 102 -0.60 -8.10 -10.41
CA GLU A 102 -1.30 -7.07 -11.18
C GLU A 102 -0.98 -5.66 -10.68
N ILE A 103 -0.61 -5.54 -9.39
CA ILE A 103 -0.29 -4.28 -8.72
C ILE A 103 1.22 -4.21 -8.46
N ASN A 104 1.75 -5.21 -7.77
CA ASN A 104 3.17 -5.27 -7.42
C ASN A 104 3.96 -5.82 -8.61
N THR A 105 5.10 -5.21 -8.87
CA THR A 105 5.99 -5.59 -9.98
C THR A 105 7.41 -5.81 -9.44
N PRO A 106 8.40 -6.13 -10.29
CA PRO A 106 9.80 -6.13 -9.85
C PRO A 106 10.36 -4.73 -9.52
N ASP A 107 9.62 -3.66 -9.85
CA ASP A 107 9.95 -2.30 -9.41
C ASP A 107 9.52 -2.09 -7.93
N ILE A 108 9.88 -0.96 -7.33
CA ILE A 108 9.44 -0.60 -5.97
C ILE A 108 8.04 0.02 -6.06
N GLU A 109 7.07 -0.51 -5.31
CA GLU A 109 5.76 0.11 -5.12
C GLU A 109 5.58 0.70 -3.71
N LEU A 110 5.21 1.97 -3.65
CA LEU A 110 5.16 2.73 -2.41
C LEU A 110 4.03 3.76 -2.35
N SER A 111 3.80 4.36 -1.18
CA SER A 111 2.82 5.44 -0.97
C SER A 111 1.40 5.10 -1.46
N PRO A 112 0.80 4.00 -0.97
CA PRO A 112 -0.58 3.70 -1.31
C PRO A 112 -1.51 4.83 -0.84
N SER A 113 -2.54 5.12 -1.63
CA SER A 113 -3.57 6.10 -1.30
C SER A 113 -4.91 5.64 -1.88
N ILE A 114 -5.83 5.25 -1.00
CA ILE A 114 -7.18 4.87 -1.38
C ILE A 114 -8.15 6.05 -1.30
N SER A 115 -9.00 6.22 -2.31
CA SER A 115 -10.05 7.23 -2.31
C SER A 115 -11.09 6.96 -1.21
N PHE A 116 -11.80 8.00 -0.80
CA PHE A 116 -12.82 7.91 0.25
C PHE A 116 -13.93 6.88 -0.07
N ASP A 117 -14.35 6.78 -1.33
CA ASP A 117 -15.35 5.80 -1.78
C ASP A 117 -14.76 4.40 -2.00
N GLY A 118 -13.46 4.20 -1.79
CA GLY A 118 -12.76 2.94 -2.04
C GLY A 118 -12.68 2.56 -3.51
N SER A 119 -13.11 3.42 -4.43
CA SER A 119 -13.19 3.09 -5.86
C SER A 119 -11.87 3.29 -6.58
N THR A 120 -10.98 4.14 -6.06
CA THR A 120 -9.74 4.53 -6.74
C THR A 120 -8.54 4.39 -5.83
N PHE A 121 -7.56 3.59 -6.26
CA PHE A 121 -6.32 3.33 -5.55
C PHE A 121 -5.15 3.95 -6.32
N PHE A 122 -4.38 4.81 -5.65
CA PHE A 122 -3.16 5.42 -6.18
C PHE A 122 -1.94 4.86 -5.48
N PHE A 123 -0.83 4.76 -6.20
CA PHE A 123 0.45 4.39 -5.62
C PHE A 123 1.61 4.93 -6.46
N GLY A 124 2.76 5.09 -5.83
CA GLY A 124 4.02 5.37 -6.50
C GLY A 124 4.68 4.08 -6.97
N ARG A 125 5.29 4.11 -8.15
CA ARG A 125 6.23 3.10 -8.60
C ARG A 125 7.57 3.74 -8.92
N SER A 126 8.65 3.20 -8.39
CA SER A 126 10.01 3.64 -8.67
C SER A 126 10.84 2.49 -9.23
N GLN A 127 11.50 2.73 -10.36
CA GLN A 127 12.38 1.73 -10.95
C GLN A 127 13.73 1.74 -10.23
N LEU A 128 14.18 0.57 -9.79
CA LEU A 128 15.57 0.37 -9.39
C LEU A 128 16.42 0.24 -10.65
N VAL A 129 16.72 1.38 -11.28
CA VAL A 129 17.72 1.43 -12.34
C VAL A 129 19.09 1.22 -11.69
N SER A 130 19.67 0.03 -11.90
CA SER A 130 21.09 -0.20 -11.60
C SER A 130 21.93 0.70 -12.52
N PRO A 131 22.99 1.35 -12.01
CA PRO A 131 23.78 2.25 -12.84
C PRO A 131 24.46 1.41 -13.91
N SER A 132 24.19 1.73 -15.16
CA SER A 132 24.78 1.03 -16.31
C SER A 132 26.28 1.32 -16.43
N THR A 133 26.73 2.42 -15.81
CA THR A 133 28.14 2.82 -15.73
C THR A 133 28.49 3.43 -14.36
N PRO A 134 29.73 3.25 -13.85
CA PRO A 134 30.20 3.92 -12.63
C PRO A 134 30.14 5.45 -12.77
N GLY A 135 29.43 6.10 -11.85
CA GLY A 135 29.25 7.57 -11.86
C GLY A 135 27.95 8.06 -12.52
N GLU A 136 27.11 7.16 -13.03
CA GLU A 136 25.77 7.51 -13.50
C GLU A 136 24.89 7.96 -12.32
N VAL A 137 24.43 9.22 -12.36
CA VAL A 137 23.45 9.74 -11.40
C VAL A 137 22.09 9.21 -11.78
N ILE A 138 21.63 8.21 -11.03
CA ILE A 138 20.28 7.67 -11.13
C ILE A 138 19.31 8.70 -10.53
N ALA A 139 18.67 9.48 -11.38
CA ALA A 139 17.43 10.14 -11.00
C ALA A 139 16.33 9.08 -10.99
N GLY A 140 15.91 8.62 -9.80
CA GLY A 140 14.81 7.67 -9.68
C GLY A 140 13.57 8.20 -10.42
N SER A 141 13.07 7.44 -11.39
CA SER A 141 11.84 7.80 -12.10
C SER A 141 10.65 7.36 -11.26
N GLY A 142 10.14 8.24 -10.41
CA GLY A 142 8.88 8.03 -9.69
C GLY A 142 7.69 8.24 -10.64
N GLN A 143 6.84 7.23 -10.80
CA GLN A 143 5.59 7.31 -11.55
C GLN A 143 4.40 7.16 -10.59
N ILE A 144 3.34 7.96 -10.79
CA ILE A 144 2.08 7.78 -10.08
C ILE A 144 1.19 6.86 -10.92
N TRP A 145 0.71 5.79 -10.31
CA TRP A 145 -0.21 4.84 -10.88
C TRP A 145 -1.59 4.99 -10.26
N THR A 146 -2.64 4.65 -11.01
CA THR A 146 -4.02 4.68 -10.57
C THR A 146 -4.76 3.43 -11.04
N MET A 147 -5.59 2.86 -10.18
CA MET A 147 -6.52 1.79 -10.49
C MET A 147 -7.92 2.21 -10.03
N SER A 148 -8.94 1.93 -10.85
CA SER A 148 -10.33 2.14 -10.47
C SER A 148 -11.08 0.81 -10.47
N ALA A 149 -11.70 0.47 -9.35
CA ALA A 149 -12.66 -0.61 -9.25
C ALA A 149 -14.03 -0.11 -9.74
N ARG A 150 -14.64 -0.81 -10.69
CA ARG A 150 -16.04 -0.58 -11.04
C ARG A 150 -16.92 -1.38 -10.07
N PRO A 151 -17.97 -0.78 -9.47
CA PRO A 151 -18.95 -1.55 -8.72
C PRO A 151 -19.55 -2.62 -9.64
N VAL A 152 -19.47 -3.89 -9.23
CA VAL A 152 -20.22 -4.96 -9.89
C VAL A 152 -21.70 -4.70 -9.58
N PRO A 153 -22.59 -4.50 -10.57
CA PRO A 153 -24.02 -4.41 -10.29
C PRO A 153 -24.48 -5.73 -9.67
N GLU A 154 -25.17 -5.64 -8.52
CA GLU A 154 -25.68 -6.76 -7.72
C GLU A 154 -26.24 -7.92 -8.56
N PRO A 155 -25.86 -9.19 -8.28
CA PRO A 155 -26.30 -10.32 -9.08
C PRO A 155 -27.69 -10.78 -8.65
N SER A 156 -28.73 -10.13 -9.17
CA SER A 156 -30.09 -10.66 -9.16
C SER A 156 -30.25 -11.81 -10.17
N SER A 157 -29.34 -12.80 -10.20
CA SER A 157 -29.47 -14.06 -10.97
C SER A 157 -28.30 -15.00 -10.64
N MET A 158 -28.56 -16.04 -9.84
CA MET A 158 -27.67 -17.20 -9.78
C MET A 158 -27.60 -17.88 -11.16
N LEU A 159 -26.43 -17.91 -11.79
CA LEU A 159 -25.81 -19.12 -12.36
C LEU A 159 -24.42 -18.74 -12.91
N LEU A 160 -23.37 -19.38 -12.38
CA LEU A 160 -21.97 -19.35 -12.84
C LEU A 160 -21.43 -17.98 -13.32
N ALA A 161 -20.95 -17.16 -12.39
CA ALA A 161 -20.06 -16.06 -12.75
C ALA A 161 -18.61 -16.58 -12.81
N VAL A 162 -18.16 -16.89 -14.03
CA VAL A 162 -16.73 -16.90 -14.35
C VAL A 162 -16.24 -15.47 -14.11
N MET A 163 -15.27 -15.28 -13.21
CA MET A 163 -14.62 -13.98 -13.04
C MET A 163 -13.84 -13.66 -14.30
N THR A 164 -14.46 -12.96 -15.25
CA THR A 164 -13.73 -12.26 -16.30
C THR A 164 -13.27 -10.93 -15.73
N VAL A 165 -12.00 -10.86 -15.33
CA VAL A 165 -11.29 -9.60 -15.13
C VAL A 165 -11.23 -8.91 -16.49
N SER A 166 -12.15 -7.98 -16.74
CA SER A 166 -12.12 -7.17 -17.95
C SER A 166 -11.00 -6.15 -17.79
N MET A 167 -9.82 -6.49 -18.31
CA MET A 167 -8.67 -5.58 -18.43
C MET A 167 -9.08 -4.37 -19.28
N LEU A 168 -9.47 -3.27 -18.62
CA LEU A 168 -9.40 -1.96 -19.24
C LEU A 168 -8.15 -1.28 -18.69
N THR A 169 -7.05 -1.49 -19.40
CA THR A 169 -5.73 -0.92 -19.12
C THR A 169 -5.79 0.61 -19.28
N MET A 170 -6.20 1.35 -18.25
CA MET A 170 -5.99 2.79 -18.23
C MET A 170 -4.57 3.08 -17.74
N ARG A 171 -3.59 2.90 -18.63
CA ARG A 171 -2.21 3.37 -18.44
C ARG A 171 -2.21 4.90 -18.57
N CYS A 172 -2.57 5.62 -17.51
CA CYS A 172 -2.20 7.02 -17.45
C CYS A 172 -0.77 7.11 -16.89
N ARG A 173 0.22 7.00 -17.78
CA ARG A 173 1.57 7.47 -17.48
C ARG A 173 1.53 8.99 -17.52
N ILE A 174 1.54 9.64 -16.35
CA ILE A 174 1.99 11.02 -16.28
C ILE A 174 3.52 10.95 -16.30
N ASN A 175 4.09 10.90 -17.52
CA ASN A 175 5.53 10.97 -17.70
C ASN A 175 5.99 12.39 -17.39
N VAL A 176 6.70 12.57 -16.28
CA VAL A 176 7.70 13.64 -16.19
C VAL A 176 9.00 13.05 -16.71
N SER A 177 9.13 12.92 -18.04
CA SER A 177 10.31 12.29 -18.66
C SER A 177 11.29 13.30 -19.20
N LEU A 178 12.57 13.13 -18.83
CA LEU A 178 13.69 13.32 -19.76
C LEU A 178 14.24 11.92 -20.11
N GLY A 179 13.74 11.33 -21.21
CA GLY A 179 14.46 10.33 -22.02
C GLY A 179 14.43 8.84 -21.65
N ALA A 180 13.91 8.04 -22.61
CA ALA A 180 14.19 6.62 -22.94
C ALA A 180 13.59 5.47 -22.08
N SER A 181 13.03 4.45 -22.77
CA SER A 181 12.27 3.31 -22.21
C SER A 181 12.69 1.96 -22.81
N ARG A 182 12.64 0.86 -22.04
CA ARG A 182 12.48 -0.54 -22.51
C ARG A 182 11.74 -1.41 -21.48
N SER A 183 11.07 -2.48 -21.95
CA SER A 183 10.17 -3.39 -21.22
C SER A 183 10.69 -4.83 -21.15
N GLY A 184 10.52 -5.51 -20.01
CA GLY A 184 10.67 -6.97 -19.83
C GLY A 184 9.47 -7.53 -19.05
N GLU A 185 9.06 -8.77 -19.32
CA GLU A 185 7.85 -9.42 -18.78
C GLU A 185 8.21 -10.44 -17.67
N CYS A 186 7.30 -10.62 -16.70
CA CYS A 186 7.39 -11.60 -15.61
C CYS A 186 6.83 -12.98 -16.02
N ASN A 187 7.46 -14.06 -15.54
CA ASN A 187 6.95 -15.44 -15.61
C ASN A 187 6.15 -15.82 -14.37
#